data_AF-A0A2S5KHC1-F1
#
_entry.id   AF-A0A2S5KHC1-F1
#
_cell.length_a   1.000
_cell.length_b   1.000
_cell.length_c   1.000
_cell.angle_alpha   90.00
_cell.angle_beta   90.00
_cell.angle_gamma   90.00
#
_symmetry.space_group_name_H-M   'P 1'
#
loop_
_entity.id
_entity.type
_entity.pdbx_description
1 polymer ?
#
loop_
_entity_poly.entity_id
_entity_poly.type
_entity_poly.pdbx_seq_one_letter_code
_entity_poly.pdbx_strand_id
1 'polypeptide(L)'
;DPDMAVGGTGMATGPATAALFDVFDRLIGLLDTPRDIPVLGELFQREVLYRVLTSPAGARLRQIVRLGTQGNRIARAIDWLRDHYTSPLRVEALAEASGMGVSTLHHHFRQMTAMSPLQFQKHLRLHEARRLMLMEDLDAGSASLRV
;
A
#
# COMPACT_ATOMS: atom_id res chain seq x y z
N ASP A 1 -23.27 14.71 20.84
CA ASP A 1 -22.21 13.88 21.41
C ASP A 1 -21.40 13.29 20.25
N PRO A 2 -20.23 13.85 19.90
CA PRO A 2 -19.50 13.48 18.69
C PRO A 2 -18.17 12.80 19.05
N ASP A 3 -18.23 11.62 19.66
CA ASP A 3 -17.06 10.74 19.80
C ASP A 3 -17.44 9.26 19.57
N MET A 4 -18.23 9.03 18.52
CA MET A 4 -18.43 7.68 17.99
C MET A 4 -17.20 7.30 17.18
N ALA A 5 -16.30 6.60 17.87
CA ALA A 5 -15.15 5.88 17.34
C ALA A 5 -15.50 5.16 16.03
N VAL A 6 -15.16 5.80 14.90
CA VAL A 6 -15.07 5.11 13.60
C VAL A 6 -13.85 4.21 13.69
N GLY A 7 -14.10 2.90 13.77
CA GLY A 7 -13.09 1.84 13.74
C GLY A 7 -12.04 2.14 12.67
N GLY A 8 -10.85 2.53 13.13
CA GLY A 8 -9.86 3.21 12.33
C GLY A 8 -9.25 2.30 11.26
N THR A 9 -9.67 2.53 10.02
CA THR A 9 -8.99 2.10 8.80
C THR A 9 -7.48 2.30 8.90
N GLY A 10 -6.66 1.36 8.41
CA GLY A 10 -5.19 1.44 8.40
C GLY A 10 -4.63 2.49 7.43
N MET A 11 -5.45 3.47 7.06
CA MET A 11 -5.09 4.62 6.25
C MET A 11 -5.30 5.89 7.09
N ALA A 12 -4.33 6.81 7.05
CA ALA A 12 -4.46 8.14 7.62
C ALA A 12 -4.21 9.16 6.53
N THR A 13 -5.02 10.22 6.52
CA THR A 13 -4.76 11.43 5.73
C THR A 13 -4.10 12.46 6.62
N GLY A 14 -3.13 13.20 6.08
CA GLY A 14 -2.45 14.28 6.78
C GLY A 14 -1.99 15.36 5.81
N PRO A 15 -1.59 16.53 6.31
CA PRO A 15 -1.09 17.59 5.45
C PRO A 15 0.17 17.13 4.71
N ALA A 16 0.18 17.29 3.39
CA ALA A 16 1.35 17.08 2.57
C ALA A 16 2.26 18.31 2.71
N THR A 17 3.22 18.24 3.63
CA THR A 17 4.09 19.37 3.95
C THR A 17 5.14 19.57 2.85
N ALA A 18 5.57 20.81 2.63
CA ALA A 18 6.66 21.11 1.69
C ALA A 18 7.92 20.29 1.99
N ALA A 19 8.22 20.07 3.27
CA ALA A 19 9.37 19.29 3.69
C ALA A 19 9.23 17.79 3.42
N LEU A 20 8.01 17.25 3.22
CA LEU A 20 7.82 15.87 2.78
C LEU A 20 7.99 15.77 1.27
N PHE A 21 7.46 16.74 0.50
CA PHE A 21 7.67 16.82 -0.95
C PHE A 21 9.14 16.97 -1.32
N ASP A 22 9.90 17.79 -0.59
CA ASP A 22 11.35 17.95 -0.82
C ASP A 22 12.11 16.62 -0.79
N VAL A 23 11.77 15.70 0.13
CA VAL A 23 12.41 14.39 0.19
C VAL A 23 12.03 13.52 -1.01
N PHE A 24 10.76 13.58 -1.43
CA PHE A 24 10.31 12.85 -2.62
C PHE A 24 10.95 13.39 -3.90
N ASP A 25 11.08 14.71 -4.04
CA ASP A 25 11.77 15.34 -5.16
C ASP A 25 13.24 14.89 -5.22
N ARG A 26 13.94 14.87 -4.07
CA ARG A 26 15.31 14.34 -3.97
C ARG A 26 15.39 12.84 -4.28
N LEU A 27 14.43 12.04 -3.83
CA LEU A 27 14.39 10.60 -4.08
C LEU A 27 14.17 10.29 -5.57
N ILE A 28 13.27 11.04 -6.22
CA ILE A 28 13.01 10.94 -7.66
C ILE A 28 14.24 11.43 -8.45
N GLY A 29 14.88 12.50 -8.01
CA GLY A 29 16.11 13.04 -8.64
C GLY A 29 17.28 12.05 -8.67
N LEU A 30 17.31 11.03 -7.79
CA LEU A 30 18.32 9.96 -7.86
C LEU A 30 18.22 9.11 -9.13
N LEU A 31 17.10 9.15 -9.85
CA LEU A 31 16.98 8.51 -11.16
C LEU A 31 17.93 9.13 -12.19
N ASP A 32 18.30 10.40 -12.03
CA ASP A 32 19.28 11.09 -12.87
C ASP A 32 20.73 10.83 -12.41
N THR A 33 20.94 10.38 -11.15
CA THR A 33 22.26 9.99 -10.62
C THR A 33 22.27 8.56 -10.03
N PRO A 34 22.15 7.50 -10.86
CA PRO A 34 21.98 6.13 -10.36
C PRO A 34 23.13 5.61 -9.47
N ARG A 35 24.33 6.20 -9.60
CA ARG A 35 25.51 5.84 -8.79
C ARG A 35 25.33 6.20 -7.31
N ASP A 36 24.48 7.17 -7.00
CA ASP A 36 24.27 7.65 -5.63
C ASP A 36 23.17 6.85 -4.91
N ILE A 37 22.32 6.12 -5.66
CA ILE A 37 21.19 5.33 -5.13
C ILE A 37 21.59 4.41 -3.97
N PRO A 38 22.69 3.61 -4.06
CA PRO A 38 23.04 2.67 -2.99
C PRO A 38 23.30 3.34 -1.64
N VAL A 39 23.67 4.63 -1.62
CA VAL A 39 23.99 5.38 -0.40
C VAL A 39 22.84 6.33 -0.04
N LEU A 40 22.44 7.21 -0.97
CA LEU A 40 21.45 8.25 -0.69
C LEU A 40 20.02 7.71 -0.66
N GLY A 41 19.72 6.66 -1.41
CA GLY A 41 18.37 6.09 -1.49
C GLY A 41 17.86 5.63 -0.13
N GLU A 42 18.69 4.90 0.62
CA GLU A 42 18.31 4.44 1.97
C GLU A 42 18.14 5.63 2.95
N LEU A 43 19.01 6.65 2.85
CA LEU A 43 18.94 7.84 3.70
C LEU A 43 17.65 8.63 3.47
N PHE A 44 17.26 8.85 2.22
CA PHE A 44 16.02 9.55 1.89
C PHE A 44 14.79 8.74 2.28
N GLN A 45 14.80 7.42 2.09
CA GLN A 45 13.71 6.56 2.58
C GLN A 45 13.54 6.64 4.10
N ARG A 46 14.65 6.61 4.86
CA ARG A 46 14.62 6.80 6.32
C ARG A 46 14.10 8.18 6.70
N GLU A 47 14.44 9.21 5.94
CA GLU A 47 13.92 10.57 6.15
C GLU A 47 12.40 10.65 5.93
N VAL A 48 11.87 10.04 4.86
CA VAL A 48 10.42 9.92 4.61
C VAL A 48 9.74 9.23 5.80
N LEU A 49 10.26 8.08 6.23
CA LEU A 49 9.71 7.32 7.36
C LEU A 49 9.69 8.15 8.65
N TYR A 50 10.79 8.85 8.95
CA TYR A 50 10.88 9.73 10.11
C TYR A 50 9.81 10.83 10.07
N ARG A 51 9.71 11.56 8.95
CA ARG A 51 8.74 12.66 8.79
C ARG A 51 7.30 12.19 8.94
N VAL A 52 6.95 11.04 8.37
CA VAL A 52 5.62 10.43 8.51
C VAL A 52 5.36 10.00 9.96
N LEU A 53 6.33 9.37 10.62
CA LEU A 53 6.22 8.94 12.01
C LEU A 53 6.09 10.12 13.00
N THR A 54 6.70 11.26 12.72
CA THR A 54 6.58 12.46 13.57
C THR A 54 5.36 13.31 13.23
N SER A 55 4.67 13.02 12.13
CA SER A 55 3.43 13.71 11.74
C SER A 55 2.22 13.27 12.58
N PRO A 56 1.08 13.98 12.50
CA PRO A 56 -0.18 13.53 13.11
C PRO A 56 -0.61 12.12 12.67
N ALA A 57 -0.26 11.70 11.44
CA ALA A 57 -0.53 10.35 10.95
C ALA A 57 0.36 9.27 11.62
N GLY A 58 1.48 9.68 12.22
CA GLY A 58 2.45 8.79 12.82
C GLY A 58 1.94 7.98 14.01
N ALA A 59 0.94 8.48 14.76
CA ALA A 59 0.31 7.73 15.84
C ALA A 59 -0.39 6.46 15.33
N ARG A 60 -1.10 6.58 14.20
CA ARG A 60 -1.75 5.44 13.53
C ARG A 60 -0.72 4.48 12.95
N LEU A 61 0.35 5.00 12.35
CA LEU A 61 1.43 4.16 11.80
C LEU A 61 2.12 3.34 12.92
N ARG A 62 2.38 3.95 14.08
CA ARG A 62 2.92 3.23 15.26
C ARG A 62 1.96 2.16 15.76
N GLN A 63 0.65 2.39 15.73
CA GLN A 63 -0.35 1.38 16.10
C GLN A 63 -0.33 0.19 15.13
N ILE A 64 -0.17 0.43 13.82
CA ILE A 64 -0.04 -0.62 12.80
C ILE A 64 1.24 -1.44 13.03
N VAL A 65 2.38 -0.78 13.28
CA VAL A 65 3.67 -1.47 13.52
C VAL A 65 3.66 -2.26 14.83
N ARG A 66 2.99 -1.75 15.88
CA ARG A 66 2.82 -2.48 17.15
C ARG A 66 2.02 -3.78 17.01
N LEU A 67 1.17 -3.90 15.99
CA LEU A 67 0.51 -5.16 15.61
C LEU A 67 1.45 -6.14 14.87
N GLY A 68 2.77 -5.93 14.92
CA GLY A 68 3.84 -6.40 14.03
C GLY A 68 3.89 -7.90 13.68
N THR A 69 3.14 -8.78 14.34
CA THR A 69 2.98 -10.18 13.91
C THR A 69 1.86 -10.35 12.88
N GLN A 70 0.75 -9.60 13.00
CA GLN A 70 -0.37 -9.62 12.06
C GLN A 70 -0.20 -8.59 10.94
N GLY A 71 0.42 -7.43 11.23
CA GLY A 71 0.76 -6.42 10.22
C GLY A 71 1.68 -6.98 9.13
N ASN A 72 2.69 -7.78 9.52
CA ASN A 72 3.56 -8.48 8.55
C ASN A 72 2.83 -9.56 7.75
N ARG A 73 1.85 -10.25 8.34
CA ARG A 73 1.05 -11.26 7.63
C ARG A 73 0.11 -10.61 6.61
N ILE A 74 -0.47 -9.46 6.93
CA ILE A 74 -1.26 -8.67 5.98
C ILE A 74 -0.38 -8.03 4.90
N ALA A 75 0.83 -7.57 5.24
CA ALA A 75 1.78 -7.11 4.23
C ALA A 75 2.08 -8.23 3.21
N ARG A 76 2.35 -9.46 3.68
CA ARG A 76 2.49 -10.63 2.79
C ARG A 76 1.25 -10.90 1.95
N ALA A 77 0.05 -10.74 2.51
CA ALA A 77 -1.20 -10.88 1.76
C ALA A 77 -1.32 -9.82 0.64
N ILE A 78 -0.93 -8.58 0.94
CA ILE A 78 -0.94 -7.47 -0.03
C ILE A 78 0.10 -7.70 -1.13
N ASP A 79 1.30 -8.16 -0.78
CA ASP A 79 2.36 -8.47 -1.74
C ASP A 79 1.94 -9.62 -2.67
N TRP A 80 1.40 -10.71 -2.10
CA TRP A 80 0.86 -11.82 -2.90
C TRP A 80 -0.25 -11.35 -3.86
N LEU A 81 -1.15 -10.48 -3.39
CA LEU A 81 -2.20 -9.90 -4.22
C LEU A 81 -1.65 -9.02 -5.34
N ARG A 82 -0.57 -8.28 -5.10
CA ARG A 82 0.10 -7.46 -6.11
C ARG A 82 0.78 -8.33 -7.17
N ASP A 83 1.31 -9.48 -6.80
CA ASP A 83 1.95 -10.41 -7.75
C ASP A 83 0.93 -11.21 -8.57
N HIS A 84 -0.26 -11.48 -8.00
CA HIS A 84 -1.29 -12.34 -8.62
C HIS A 84 -2.58 -11.58 -8.98
N TYR A 85 -2.52 -10.25 -9.08
CA TYR A 85 -3.73 -9.43 -9.24
C TYR A 85 -4.54 -9.79 -10.49
N THR A 86 -3.91 -10.26 -11.57
CA THR A 86 -4.57 -10.66 -12.83
C THR A 86 -5.26 -12.03 -12.78
N SER A 87 -4.90 -12.88 -11.81
CA SER A 87 -5.48 -14.21 -11.64
C SER A 87 -6.78 -14.18 -10.83
N PRO A 88 -7.73 -15.13 -11.02
CA PRO A 88 -8.89 -15.25 -10.14
C PRO A 88 -8.47 -15.44 -8.68
N LEU A 89 -8.98 -14.61 -7.77
CA LEU A 89 -8.63 -14.68 -6.36
C LEU A 89 -9.40 -15.80 -5.64
N ARG A 90 -8.66 -16.79 -5.14
CA ARG A 90 -9.16 -17.76 -4.15
C ARG A 90 -8.74 -17.31 -2.77
N VAL A 91 -9.71 -17.03 -1.89
CA VAL A 91 -9.43 -16.47 -0.56
C VAL A 91 -8.64 -17.45 0.30
N GLU A 92 -8.88 -18.75 0.13
CA GLU A 92 -8.16 -19.83 0.84
C GLU A 92 -6.67 -19.82 0.49
N ALA A 93 -6.34 -19.68 -0.79
CA ALA A 93 -4.95 -19.62 -1.25
C ALA A 93 -4.22 -18.39 -0.73
N LEU A 94 -4.91 -17.23 -0.69
CA LEU A 94 -4.37 -16.01 -0.09
C LEU A 94 -4.13 -16.18 1.41
N ALA A 95 -5.06 -16.83 2.12
CA ALA A 95 -4.94 -17.08 3.55
C ALA A 95 -3.74 -18.00 3.86
N GLU A 96 -3.58 -19.07 3.08
CA GLU A 96 -2.44 -19.99 3.17
C GLU A 96 -1.10 -19.29 2.88
N ALA A 97 -1.00 -18.57 1.77
CA ALA A 97 0.21 -17.81 1.40
C ALA A 97 0.62 -16.79 2.46
N SER A 98 -0.35 -16.29 3.23
CA SER A 98 -0.14 -15.29 4.27
C SER A 98 -0.03 -15.88 5.69
N GLY A 99 -0.13 -17.22 5.84
CA GLY A 99 -0.05 -17.91 7.13
C GLY A 99 -1.21 -17.55 8.07
N MET A 100 -2.42 -17.38 7.55
CA MET A 100 -3.61 -17.00 8.30
C MET A 100 -4.78 -17.95 8.00
N GLY A 101 -5.71 -18.10 8.95
CA GLY A 101 -7.03 -18.64 8.65
C GLY A 101 -7.88 -17.62 7.89
N VAL A 102 -8.84 -18.08 7.08
CA VAL A 102 -9.69 -17.23 6.22
C VAL A 102 -10.41 -16.12 7.00
N SER A 103 -11.00 -16.44 8.16
CA SER A 103 -11.69 -15.45 9.00
C SER A 103 -10.74 -14.38 9.54
N THR A 104 -9.53 -14.79 9.95
CA THR A 104 -8.47 -13.90 10.45
C THR A 104 -7.97 -12.97 9.34
N LEU A 105 -7.77 -13.51 8.13
CA LEU A 105 -7.41 -12.74 6.94
C LEU A 105 -8.47 -11.66 6.68
N HIS A 106 -9.75 -12.03 6.56
CA HIS A 106 -10.81 -11.05 6.27
C HIS A 106 -10.87 -9.93 7.32
N HIS A 107 -10.81 -10.29 8.60
CA HIS A 107 -10.89 -9.33 9.69
C HIS A 107 -9.73 -8.33 9.67
N HIS A 108 -8.48 -8.82 9.66
CA HIS A 108 -7.31 -7.95 9.69
C HIS A 108 -7.09 -7.20 8.38
N PHE A 109 -7.39 -7.82 7.24
CA PHE A 109 -7.29 -7.17 5.94
C PHE A 109 -8.26 -5.98 5.87
N ARG A 110 -9.50 -6.13 6.34
CA ARG A 110 -10.45 -5.02 6.41
C ARG A 110 -10.04 -3.94 7.41
N GLN A 111 -9.50 -4.32 8.57
CA GLN A 111 -8.98 -3.33 9.54
C GLN A 111 -7.84 -2.51 8.94
N MET A 112 -6.91 -3.13 8.23
CA MET A 112 -5.73 -2.45 7.70
C MET A 112 -5.99 -1.73 6.38
N THR A 113 -6.79 -2.29 5.47
CA THR A 113 -6.98 -1.73 4.12
C THR A 113 -8.31 -0.99 3.93
N ALA A 114 -9.20 -1.04 4.93
CA ALA A 114 -10.61 -0.62 4.81
C ALA A 114 -11.44 -1.43 3.80
N MET A 115 -10.87 -2.46 3.17
CA MET A 115 -11.48 -3.20 2.06
C MET A 115 -11.43 -4.70 2.32
N SER A 116 -12.24 -5.48 1.61
CA SER A 116 -12.01 -6.92 1.51
C SER A 116 -10.87 -7.23 0.53
N PRO A 117 -10.23 -8.41 0.61
CA PRO A 117 -9.19 -8.80 -0.34
C PRO A 117 -9.65 -8.72 -1.81
N LEU A 118 -10.89 -9.13 -2.10
CA LEU A 118 -11.47 -9.07 -3.43
C LEU A 118 -11.68 -7.63 -3.92
N GLN A 119 -12.12 -6.73 -3.04
CA GLN A 119 -12.25 -5.31 -3.38
C GLN A 119 -10.90 -4.67 -3.66
N PHE A 120 -9.87 -5.05 -2.89
CA PHE A 120 -8.51 -4.57 -3.10
C PHE A 120 -7.94 -5.04 -4.45
N GLN A 121 -8.14 -6.31 -4.81
CA GLN A 121 -7.76 -6.82 -6.13
C GLN A 121 -8.42 -6.04 -7.28
N LYS A 122 -9.72 -5.75 -7.18
CA LYS A 122 -10.42 -4.94 -8.18
C LYS A 122 -9.82 -3.55 -8.32
N HIS A 123 -9.48 -2.90 -7.19
CA HIS A 123 -8.79 -1.62 -7.23
C HIS A 123 -7.41 -1.70 -7.88
N LEU A 124 -6.62 -2.74 -7.59
CA LEU A 124 -5.34 -2.97 -8.26
C LEU A 124 -5.49 -3.06 -9.78
N ARG A 125 -6.43 -3.88 -10.25
CA ARG A 125 -6.71 -4.02 -11.69
C ARG A 125 -7.14 -2.71 -12.34
N LEU A 126 -8.00 -1.94 -11.68
CA LEU A 126 -8.43 -0.64 -12.20
C LEU A 126 -7.29 0.38 -12.26
N HIS A 127 -6.43 0.40 -11.24
CA HIS A 127 -5.25 1.26 -11.23
C HIS A 127 -4.29 0.91 -12.36
N GLU A 128 -4.06 -0.38 -12.60
CA GLU A 128 -3.17 -0.80 -13.68
C GLU A 128 -3.78 -0.57 -15.06
N ALA A 129 -5.08 -0.84 -15.25
CA ALA A 129 -5.76 -0.49 -16.49
C ALA A 129 -5.66 1.01 -16.79
N ARG A 130 -5.86 1.87 -15.79
CA ARG A 130 -5.66 3.32 -15.93
C ARG A 130 -4.22 3.66 -16.32
N ARG A 131 -3.22 3.02 -15.69
CA ARG A 131 -1.80 3.22 -16.02
C ARG A 131 -1.51 2.84 -17.47
N LEU A 132 -1.96 1.68 -17.92
CA LEU A 132 -1.82 1.19 -19.29
C LEU A 132 -2.45 2.14 -20.31
N MET A 133 -3.67 2.63 -20.03
CA MET A 133 -4.35 3.59 -20.92
C MET A 133 -3.60 4.92 -21.03
N LEU A 134 -3.03 5.42 -19.93
CA LEU A 134 -2.34 6.72 -19.90
C LEU A 134 -0.90 6.67 -20.40
N MET A 135 -0.20 5.53 -20.25
CA MET A 135 1.22 5.41 -20.58
C MET A 135 1.49 4.67 -21.90
N GLU A 136 0.58 3.78 -22.33
CA GLU A 136 0.77 2.94 -23.54
C GLU A 136 -0.28 3.23 -24.63
N ASP A 137 -1.09 4.28 -24.48
CA ASP A 137 -2.15 4.72 -25.42
C ASP A 137 -3.17 3.61 -25.77
N LEU A 138 -3.34 2.64 -24.86
CA LEU A 138 -4.27 1.53 -25.00
C LEU A 138 -5.71 2.00 -24.78
N ASP A 139 -6.62 1.51 -25.63
CA ASP A 139 -8.05 1.67 -25.38
C ASP A 139 -8.52 0.87 -24.16
N ALA A 140 -9.70 1.20 -23.66
CA ALA A 140 -10.27 0.57 -22.47
C ALA A 140 -10.48 -0.96 -22.63
N GLY A 141 -10.74 -1.43 -23.86
CA GLY A 141 -10.94 -2.85 -24.15
C GLY A 141 -9.64 -3.65 -24.04
N SER A 142 -8.58 -3.11 -24.61
CA SER A 142 -7.24 -3.69 -24.59
C SER A 142 -6.63 -3.68 -23.19
N ALA A 143 -6.85 -2.60 -22.44
CA ALA A 143 -6.43 -2.50 -21.04
C ALA A 143 -7.16 -3.52 -20.14
N SER A 144 -8.47 -3.73 -20.34
CA SER A 144 -9.25 -4.71 -19.56
C SER A 144 -8.83 -6.17 -19.79
N LEU A 145 -8.27 -6.50 -20.95
CA LEU A 145 -7.79 -7.86 -21.25
C LEU A 145 -6.45 -8.18 -20.58
N ARG A 146 -5.69 -7.16 -20.19
CA ARG A 146 -4.37 -7.31 -19.57
C ARG A 146 -4.41 -7.36 -18.04
N VAL A 147 -5.58 -7.13 -17.41
CA VAL A 147 -5.74 -7.01 -15.95
C VAL A 147 -6.76 -7.96 -15.34
#